data_AF-A0A914VQJ6-F1
#
_entry.id   AF-A0A914VQJ6-F1
#
_cell.length_a   1.000
_cell.length_b   1.000
_cell.length_c   1.000
_cell.angle_alpha   90.00
_cell.angle_beta   90.00
_cell.angle_gamma   90.00
#
_symmetry.space_group_name_H-M   'P 1'
#
loop_
_entity.id
_entity.type
_entity.pdbx_description
1 polymer ?
#
loop_
_entity_poly.entity_id
_entity_poly.type
_entity_poly.pdbx_seq_one_letter_code
_entity_poly.pdbx_strand_id
1 'polypeptide(L)'
;CPTIVRKTIDSLVDSNNMMEFIKALGLRIEYEFLTTGVMFTKGRLKISVTKVSRSDQFGVYENLKQFSNSHLVEISISLPEGDDYTSAAKAVRDFADQLKPICDMQKLEYWR
;
A
#
# COMPACT_ATOMS: atom_id res chain seq x y z
N CYS A 1 15.51 -11.15 -9.73
CA CYS A 1 15.62 -9.77 -9.19
C CYS A 1 14.54 -9.60 -8.14
N PRO A 2 14.86 -9.27 -6.89
CA PRO A 2 13.95 -9.53 -5.79
C PRO A 2 12.85 -8.46 -5.73
N THR A 3 11.59 -8.89 -5.85
CA THR A 3 10.40 -8.13 -5.47
C THR A 3 10.06 -8.52 -4.03
N ILE A 4 9.45 -7.62 -3.26
CA ILE A 4 8.96 -7.97 -1.92
C ILE A 4 7.77 -8.92 -2.07
N VAL A 5 7.78 -10.02 -1.31
CA VAL A 5 6.66 -10.95 -1.22
C VAL A 5 6.14 -10.90 0.20
N ARG A 6 4.83 -10.65 0.36
CA ARG A 6 4.17 -10.58 1.66
C ARG A 6 2.87 -11.38 1.64
N LYS A 7 2.59 -12.11 2.73
CA LYS A 7 1.25 -12.64 2.98
C LYS A 7 0.36 -11.50 3.47
N THR A 8 -0.85 -11.42 2.94
CA THR A 8 -1.85 -10.43 3.35
C THR A 8 -3.15 -11.18 3.67
N ILE A 9 -3.83 -10.77 4.74
CA ILE A 9 -5.15 -11.26 5.11
C ILE A 9 -6.07 -10.05 5.06
N ASP A 10 -6.99 -10.04 4.10
CA ASP A 10 -7.96 -8.97 3.92
C ASP A 10 -9.34 -9.48 4.39
N SER A 11 -10.03 -8.69 5.20
CA SER A 11 -11.39 -8.98 5.65
C SER A 11 -12.27 -7.75 5.47
N LEU A 12 -13.47 -7.96 4.91
CA LEU A 12 -14.47 -6.91 4.78
C LEU A 12 -15.24 -6.81 6.09
N VAL A 13 -15.22 -5.63 6.70
CA VAL A 13 -15.94 -5.33 7.93
C VAL A 13 -16.83 -4.12 7.69
N ASP A 14 -18.07 -4.22 8.15
CA ASP A 14 -19.01 -3.10 8.18
C ASP A 14 -19.44 -2.86 9.64
N SER A 15 -19.32 -1.61 10.09
CA SER A 15 -19.71 -1.20 11.44
C SER A 15 -20.04 0.28 11.46
N ASN A 16 -21.16 0.62 12.11
CA ASN A 16 -21.55 2.01 12.36
C ASN A 16 -20.60 2.73 13.33
N ASN A 17 -19.79 1.99 14.09
CA ASN A 17 -18.77 2.53 14.99
C ASN A 17 -17.49 1.69 14.92
N MET A 18 -16.61 2.03 13.97
CA MET A 18 -15.36 1.29 13.75
C MET A 18 -14.40 1.37 14.96
N MET A 19 -14.40 2.49 15.69
CA MET A 19 -13.54 2.68 16.85
C MET A 19 -13.88 1.74 18.00
N GLU A 20 -15.16 1.55 18.30
CA GLU A 20 -15.61 0.58 19.31
C GLU A 20 -15.39 -0.85 18.85
N PHE A 21 -15.64 -1.15 17.58
CA PHE A 21 -15.39 -2.48 17.00
C PHE A 21 -13.92 -2.91 17.19
N ILE A 22 -12.97 -2.05 16.82
CA ILE A 22 -11.53 -2.33 16.98
C ILE A 22 -11.16 -2.51 18.47
N LYS A 23 -11.73 -1.69 19.37
CA LYS A 23 -11.51 -1.84 20.82
C LYS A 23 -12.07 -3.15 21.37
N ALA A 24 -13.23 -3.59 20.90
CA ALA A 24 -13.85 -4.85 21.32
C ALA A 24 -13.03 -6.08 20.91
N LEU A 25 -12.27 -5.98 19.81
CA LEU A 25 -11.26 -6.98 19.42
C LEU A 25 -9.99 -6.94 20.28
N GLY A 26 -9.90 -6.03 21.26
CA GLY A 26 -8.71 -5.84 22.09
C GLY A 26 -7.58 -5.08 21.39
N LEU A 27 -7.88 -4.40 20.28
CA LEU A 27 -6.89 -3.66 19.49
C LEU A 27 -6.94 -2.16 19.83
N ARG A 28 -5.81 -1.48 19.61
CA ARG A 28 -5.67 -0.03 19.75
C ARG A 28 -5.09 0.56 18.48
N ILE A 29 -5.63 1.70 18.03
CA ILE A 29 -5.05 2.45 16.92
C ILE A 29 -3.79 3.16 17.40
N GLU A 30 -2.68 2.92 16.72
CA GLU A 30 -1.40 3.59 16.96
C GLU A 30 -1.15 4.72 15.97
N TYR A 31 -1.48 4.51 14.69
CA TYR A 31 -1.26 5.45 13.61
C TYR A 31 -2.40 5.41 12.59
N GLU A 32 -2.69 6.55 11.98
CA GLU A 32 -3.66 6.70 10.90
C GLU A 32 -3.05 7.62 9.83
N PHE A 33 -3.09 7.14 8.58
CA PHE A 33 -2.59 7.85 7.42
C PHE A 33 -3.65 7.82 6.32
N LEU A 34 -3.74 8.91 5.57
CA LEU A 34 -4.64 9.07 4.44
C LEU A 34 -3.81 9.20 3.17
N THR A 35 -4.17 8.42 2.16
CA THR A 35 -3.54 8.46 0.84
C THR A 35 -4.50 9.05 -0.18
N THR A 36 -3.98 9.91 -1.06
CA THR A 36 -4.74 10.48 -2.18
C THR A 36 -3.86 10.43 -3.42
N GLY A 37 -4.42 9.97 -4.54
CA GLY A 37 -3.63 9.84 -5.76
C GLY A 37 -4.36 9.07 -6.85
N VAL A 38 -3.59 8.53 -7.78
CA VAL A 38 -4.08 7.81 -8.95
C VAL A 38 -3.62 6.36 -8.88
N MET A 39 -4.51 5.44 -9.27
CA MET A 39 -4.18 4.03 -9.47
C MET A 39 -4.32 3.67 -10.94
N PHE A 40 -3.26 3.13 -11.52
CA PHE A 40 -3.24 2.57 -12.86
C PHE A 40 -3.26 1.05 -12.79
N THR A 41 -3.86 0.42 -13.79
CA THR A 41 -3.90 -1.04 -13.92
C THR A 41 -3.39 -1.48 -15.28
N LYS A 42 -2.59 -2.55 -15.31
CA LYS A 42 -2.11 -3.22 -16.53
C LYS A 42 -2.15 -4.72 -16.33
N GLY A 43 -3.22 -5.37 -16.81
CA GLY A 43 -3.47 -6.78 -16.50
C GLY A 43 -3.58 -6.97 -14.98
N ARG A 44 -2.72 -7.82 -14.40
CA ARG A 44 -2.68 -8.06 -12.94
C ARG A 44 -1.86 -7.02 -12.16
N LEU A 45 -1.12 -6.14 -12.84
CA LEU A 45 -0.32 -5.09 -12.19
C LEU A 45 -1.23 -3.96 -11.72
N LYS A 46 -1.06 -3.56 -10.46
CA LYS A 46 -1.59 -2.33 -9.88
C LYS A 46 -0.42 -1.39 -9.63
N ILE A 47 -0.53 -0.15 -10.10
CA ILE A 47 0.47 0.90 -9.91
C ILE A 47 -0.22 2.06 -9.19
N SER A 48 0.21 2.38 -7.98
CA SER A 48 -0.32 3.50 -7.22
C SER A 48 0.70 4.64 -7.21
N VAL A 49 0.24 5.87 -7.44
CA VAL A 49 1.02 7.10 -7.30
C VAL A 49 0.25 8.01 -6.36
N THR A 50 0.70 8.08 -5.11
CA THR A 50 -0.11 8.65 -4.01
C THR A 50 0.68 9.65 -3.17
N LYS A 51 0.01 10.67 -2.65
CA LYS A 51 0.51 11.51 -1.56
C LYS A 51 0.01 10.93 -0.25
N VAL A 52 0.89 10.85 0.73
CA VAL A 52 0.56 10.41 2.09
C VAL A 52 0.36 11.64 2.96
N SER A 53 -0.71 11.64 3.73
CA SER A 53 -1.06 12.67 4.70
C SER A 53 -1.46 12.03 6.02
N ARG A 54 -1.43 12.81 7.09
CA ARG A 54 -1.74 12.37 8.45
C ARG A 54 -2.62 13.40 9.14
N SER A 55 -3.56 12.94 9.95
CA SER A 55 -4.30 13.77 10.89
C SER A 55 -3.60 13.87 12.26
N ASP A 56 -3.84 14.97 12.98
CA ASP A 56 -3.42 15.10 14.38
C ASP A 56 -4.37 14.33 15.32
N GLN A 57 -5.60 14.02 14.89
CA GLN A 57 -6.63 13.32 15.68
C GLN A 57 -7.24 12.17 14.87
N PHE A 58 -7.38 11.01 15.51
CA PHE A 58 -7.96 9.83 14.86
C PHE A 58 -9.43 10.06 14.49
N GLY A 59 -9.79 9.69 13.26
CA GLY A 59 -11.17 9.82 12.76
C GLY A 59 -11.58 11.25 12.41
N VAL A 60 -10.66 12.22 12.48
CA VAL A 60 -10.89 13.61 12.04
C VAL A 60 -10.08 13.84 10.77
N TYR A 61 -10.76 14.09 9.66
CA TYR A 61 -10.14 14.17 8.32
C TYR A 61 -10.02 15.60 7.78
N GLU A 62 -10.06 16.59 8.67
CA GLU A 62 -9.88 18.00 8.36
C GLU A 62 -8.42 18.42 8.58
N ASN A 63 -7.92 19.39 7.79
CA ASN A 63 -6.59 19.99 7.96
C ASN A 63 -5.43 18.97 7.97
N LEU A 64 -5.49 17.96 7.09
CA LEU A 64 -4.49 16.91 6.97
C LEU A 64 -3.09 17.50 6.68
N LYS A 65 -2.10 17.06 7.45
CA LYS A 65 -0.70 17.42 7.23
C LYS A 65 -0.06 16.45 6.25
N GLN A 66 0.57 16.99 5.22
CA GLN A 66 1.29 16.17 4.26
C GLN A 66 2.51 15.52 4.93
N PHE A 67 2.67 14.22 4.76
CA PHE A 67 3.77 13.46 5.36
C PHE A 67 5.11 13.78 4.68
N SER A 68 5.09 13.95 3.34
CA SER A 68 6.26 14.37 2.56
C SER A 68 5.85 15.07 1.28
N ASN A 69 6.73 15.90 0.71
CA ASN A 69 6.48 16.60 -0.56
C ASN A 69 6.52 15.69 -1.80
N SER A 70 6.90 14.42 -1.63
CA SER A 70 7.05 13.45 -2.71
C SER A 70 5.80 12.57 -2.85
N HIS A 71 5.64 11.95 -4.02
CA HIS A 71 4.67 10.88 -4.20
C HIS A 71 5.30 9.54 -3.81
N LEU A 72 4.51 8.68 -3.16
CA LEU A 72 4.79 7.28 -2.97
C LEU A 72 4.31 6.52 -4.22
N VAL A 73 5.24 5.84 -4.87
CA VAL A 73 4.96 5.00 -6.05
C VAL A 73 5.12 3.53 -5.65
N GLU A 74 4.06 2.75 -5.82
CA GLU A 74 4.07 1.29 -5.56
C GLU A 74 3.62 0.54 -6.81
N ILE A 75 4.27 -0.59 -7.10
CA ILE A 75 3.81 -1.57 -8.08
C ILE A 75 3.57 -2.88 -7.36
N SER A 76 2.36 -3.44 -7.48
CA SER A 76 2.00 -4.69 -6.82
C SER A 76 1.15 -5.60 -7.69
N ILE A 77 1.21 -6.90 -7.38
CA ILE A 77 0.31 -7.93 -7.88
C ILE A 77 -0.21 -8.68 -6.65
N SER A 78 -1.53 -8.87 -6.58
CA SER A 78 -2.17 -9.70 -5.56
C SER A 78 -2.37 -11.10 -6.14
N LEU A 79 -2.04 -12.13 -5.37
CA LEU A 79 -2.24 -13.52 -5.74
C LEU A 79 -3.09 -14.23 -4.67
N PRO A 80 -3.92 -15.22 -5.07
CA PRO A 80 -4.54 -16.15 -4.14
C PRO A 80 -3.51 -16.88 -3.27
N GLU A 81 -3.94 -17.37 -2.11
CA GLU A 81 -3.07 -18.19 -1.27
C GLU A 81 -2.73 -19.52 -1.96
N GLY A 82 -1.44 -19.87 -1.98
CA GLY A 82 -0.93 -21.10 -2.59
C GLY A 82 -0.42 -20.93 -4.03
N ASP A 83 -0.74 -19.83 -4.71
CA ASP A 83 -0.21 -19.54 -6.04
C ASP A 83 1.31 -19.27 -6.01
N ASP A 84 2.02 -19.77 -7.02
CA ASP A 84 3.45 -19.47 -7.19
C ASP A 84 3.68 -18.00 -7.56
N TYR A 85 4.35 -17.28 -6.67
CA TYR A 85 4.65 -15.86 -6.83
C TYR A 85 5.78 -15.59 -7.83
N THR A 86 6.55 -16.60 -8.26
CA THR A 86 7.77 -16.40 -9.06
C THR A 86 7.50 -15.65 -10.37
N SER A 87 6.44 -16.04 -11.08
CA SER A 87 6.02 -15.39 -12.33
C SER A 87 5.54 -13.95 -12.12
N ALA A 88 4.79 -13.69 -11.04
CA ALA A 88 4.31 -12.36 -10.68
C ALA A 88 5.46 -11.44 -10.26
N ALA A 89 6.39 -11.93 -9.44
CA ALA A 89 7.56 -11.19 -9.01
C ALA A 89 8.43 -10.76 -10.20
N LYS A 90 8.61 -11.65 -11.19
CA LYS A 90 9.28 -11.32 -12.45
C LYS A 90 8.53 -10.25 -13.24
N ALA A 91 7.22 -10.38 -13.40
CA ALA A 91 6.40 -9.39 -14.13
C ALA A 91 6.47 -7.99 -13.50
N VAL A 92 6.46 -7.89 -12.16
CA VAL A 92 6.63 -6.63 -11.43
C VAL A 92 8.00 -6.03 -11.74
N ARG A 93 9.07 -6.82 -11.68
CA ARG A 93 10.42 -6.32 -11.97
C ARG A 93 10.55 -5.87 -13.42
N ASP A 94 10.12 -6.69 -14.38
CA ASP A 94 10.26 -6.41 -15.80
C ASP A 94 9.51 -5.11 -16.17
N PHE A 95 8.37 -4.84 -15.54
CA PHE A 95 7.65 -3.57 -15.72
C PHE A 95 8.36 -2.40 -15.03
N ALA A 96 8.86 -2.60 -13.80
CA ALA A 96 9.62 -1.61 -13.06
C ALA A 96 10.89 -1.14 -13.82
N ASP A 97 11.58 -2.04 -14.51
CA ASP A 97 12.77 -1.70 -15.32
C ASP A 97 12.43 -0.81 -16.52
N GLN A 98 11.23 -0.96 -17.10
CA GLN A 98 10.77 -0.13 -18.21
C GLN A 98 10.46 1.33 -17.81
N LEU A 99 10.35 1.62 -16.52
CA LEU A 99 10.08 2.97 -16.03
C LEU A 99 11.34 3.85 -16.00
N LYS A 100 12.52 3.31 -16.26
CA LYS A 100 13.75 4.10 -16.34
C LYS A 100 13.77 4.97 -17.62
N PRO A 101 14.23 6.23 -17.55
CA PRO A 101 14.79 6.91 -16.37
C PRO A 101 13.76 7.68 -15.52
N ILE A 102 12.46 7.60 -15.86
CA ILE A 102 11.40 8.41 -15.25
C ILE A 102 11.21 8.09 -13.77
N CYS A 103 11.29 6.81 -13.40
CA CYS A 103 11.18 6.35 -12.01
C CYS A 103 12.11 5.16 -11.77
N ASP A 104 13.02 5.29 -10.80
CA ASP A 104 13.86 4.18 -10.35
C ASP A 104 13.16 3.39 -9.24
N MET A 105 12.52 2.29 -9.62
CA MET A 105 11.80 1.42 -8.69
C MET A 105 12.76 0.45 -7.99
N GLN A 106 12.85 0.56 -6.67
CA GLN A 106 13.73 -0.25 -5.83
C GLN A 106 12.93 -1.19 -4.93
N LYS A 107 13.54 -2.35 -4.60
CA LYS A 107 13.01 -3.21 -3.55
C LYS A 107 13.30 -2.54 -2.20
N LEU A 108 12.24 -2.20 -1.46
CA LEU A 108 12.36 -1.74 -0.08
C LEU A 108 12.50 -2.94 0.85
N GLU A 109 13.56 -3.00 1.64
CA GLU A 109 13.64 -3.92 2.78
C GLU A 109 13.12 -3.18 4.01
N TYR A 110 12.12 -3.73 4.69
CA TYR A 110 11.51 -3.10 5.86
C TYR A 110 12.40 -3.14 7.12
N TRP A 111 13.47 -3.94 7.07
CA TRP A 111 14.37 -4.20 8.19
C TRP A 111 15.79 -3.79 7.81
N ARG A 112 16.28 -2.73 8.45
CA ARG A 112 17.70 -2.49 8.71
C ARG A 112 17.88 -2.37 10.21
#